data_AF-A0A285UKU2-F1
#
_entry.id   AF-A0A285UKU2-F1
#
_cell.length_a   1.000
_cell.length_b   1.000
_cell.length_c   1.000
_cell.angle_alpha   90.00
_cell.angle_beta   90.00
_cell.angle_gamma   90.00
#
_symmetry.space_group_name_H-M   'P 1'
#
loop_
_entity.id
_entity.type
_entity.pdbx_description
1 polymer ?
#
loop_
_entity_poly.entity_id
_entity_poly.type
_entity_poly.pdbx_seq_one_letter_code
_entity_poly.pdbx_strand_id
1 'polypeptide(L)'
;MNVNEIVEWIGILLILLGAIFSVISAIGLVRLPDVYTRVHAASKSSTLAVLVCLFGAFLYFWGHFEYVSVRLLLGIIFVFITSPVAGHLTLRAAYRSRVPLAEGSGDDELKPVLFGEDNATPVTAEGVMIDETESKNSKNE
;
A
#
# COMPACT_ATOMS: atom_id res chain seq x y z
N MET A 1 -3.73 -28.74 30.21
CA MET A 1 -3.98 -28.22 28.86
C MET A 1 -3.41 -29.20 27.88
N ASN A 2 -4.26 -29.68 26.97
CA ASN A 2 -3.84 -30.51 25.86
C ASN A 2 -3.09 -29.64 24.84
N VAL A 3 -2.19 -30.24 24.04
CA VAL A 3 -1.38 -29.46 23.07
C VAL A 3 -2.27 -28.75 22.06
N ASN A 4 -3.37 -29.38 21.64
CA ASN A 4 -4.34 -28.80 20.72
C ASN A 4 -5.05 -27.58 21.29
N GLU A 5 -5.44 -27.61 22.58
CA GLU A 5 -6.05 -26.47 23.25
C GLU A 5 -5.11 -25.25 23.29
N ILE A 6 -3.80 -25.48 23.51
CA ILE A 6 -2.79 -24.42 23.50
C ILE A 6 -2.72 -23.76 22.11
N VAL A 7 -2.71 -24.58 21.05
CA VAL A 7 -2.67 -24.10 19.65
C VAL A 7 -3.92 -23.30 19.29
N GLU A 8 -5.10 -23.73 19.75
CA GLU A 8 -6.35 -23.00 19.54
C GLU A 8 -6.31 -21.60 20.16
N TRP A 9 -5.90 -21.49 21.43
CA TRP A 9 -5.77 -20.19 22.12
C TRP A 9 -4.77 -19.27 21.44
N ILE A 10 -3.64 -19.82 20.96
CA ILE A 10 -2.65 -19.06 20.19
C ILE A 10 -3.25 -18.56 18.87
N GLY A 11 -3.98 -19.42 18.16
CA GLY A 11 -4.66 -19.06 16.90
C GLY A 11 -5.65 -17.91 17.09
N ILE A 12 -6.48 -17.96 18.14
CA ILE A 12 -7.44 -16.92 18.51
C ILE A 12 -6.71 -15.60 18.81
N LEU A 13 -5.63 -15.65 19.58
CA LEU A 13 -4.84 -14.46 19.93
C LEU A 13 -4.19 -13.83 18.69
N LEU A 14 -3.69 -14.64 17.76
CA LEU A 14 -3.16 -14.16 16.48
C LEU A 14 -4.23 -13.46 15.65
N ILE A 15 -5.43 -14.05 15.52
CA ILE A 15 -6.53 -13.43 14.78
C ILE A 15 -6.92 -12.09 15.40
N LEU A 16 -6.99 -12.02 16.72
CA LEU A 16 -7.27 -10.77 17.44
C LEU A 16 -6.19 -9.72 17.17
N LEU A 17 -4.92 -10.11 17.19
CA LEU A 17 -3.79 -9.22 16.92
C LEU A 17 -3.79 -8.73 15.46
N GLY A 18 -4.11 -9.61 14.51
CA GLY A 18 -4.30 -9.25 13.11
C GLY A 18 -5.45 -8.26 12.90
N ALA A 19 -6.56 -8.41 13.63
CA ALA A 19 -7.68 -7.46 13.60
C ALA A 19 -7.25 -6.08 14.13
N ILE A 20 -6.48 -6.02 15.22
CA ILE A 20 -5.93 -4.76 15.74
C ILE A 20 -5.01 -4.11 14.69
N PHE A 21 -4.17 -4.90 14.02
CA PHE A 21 -3.28 -4.39 12.96
C PHE A 21 -4.08 -3.88 11.76
N SER A 22 -5.23 -4.48 11.44
CA SER A 22 -6.14 -3.98 10.40
C SER A 22 -6.70 -2.60 10.77
N VAL A 23 -7.04 -2.36 12.05
CA VAL A 23 -7.50 -1.05 12.52
C VAL A 23 -6.38 -0.03 12.46
N ILE A 24 -5.17 -0.39 12.91
CA ILE A 24 -3.98 0.48 12.81
C ILE A 24 -3.70 0.84 11.36
N SER A 25 -3.87 -0.12 10.44
CA SER A 25 -3.71 0.11 9.00
C SER A 25 -4.70 1.15 8.47
N ALA A 26 -5.98 1.04 8.84
CA ALA A 26 -7.00 2.00 8.46
C ALA A 26 -6.71 3.39 9.03
N ILE A 27 -6.27 3.48 10.29
CA ILE A 27 -5.87 4.76 10.91
C ILE A 27 -4.67 5.36 10.18
N GLY A 28 -3.65 4.56 9.84
CA GLY A 28 -2.48 5.00 9.09
C GLY A 28 -2.83 5.56 7.71
N LEU A 29 -3.81 4.96 7.04
CA LEU A 29 -4.32 5.43 5.75
C LEU A 29 -5.02 6.81 5.86
N VAL A 30 -5.75 7.06 6.94
CA VAL A 30 -6.52 8.31 7.14
C VAL A 30 -5.66 9.44 7.70
N ARG A 31 -4.67 9.13 8.54
CA ARG A 31 -3.88 10.13 9.29
C ARG A 31 -2.76 10.77 8.46
N LEU A 32 -2.20 10.06 7.49
CA LEU A 32 -0.99 10.52 6.80
C LEU A 32 -1.29 11.58 5.73
N PRO A 33 -0.41 12.60 5.59
CA PRO A 33 -0.70 13.78 4.76
C PRO A 33 -0.70 13.47 3.26
N ASP A 34 0.13 12.54 2.80
CA ASP A 34 0.44 12.35 1.38
C ASP A 34 0.14 10.92 0.90
N VAL A 35 -0.25 10.78 -0.38
CA VAL A 35 -0.59 9.51 -1.02
C VAL A 35 0.58 8.51 -0.92
N TYR A 36 1.82 8.94 -1.12
CA TYR A 36 2.97 8.03 -1.05
C TYR A 36 3.17 7.46 0.37
N THR A 37 3.05 8.32 1.38
CA THR A 37 3.16 7.93 2.79
C THR A 37 1.96 7.08 3.23
N ARG A 38 0.74 7.41 2.79
CA ARG A 38 -0.48 6.61 3.02
C ARG A 38 -0.35 5.20 2.44
N VAL A 39 0.06 5.06 1.18
CA VAL A 39 0.23 3.76 0.52
C VAL A 39 1.34 2.96 1.21
N HIS A 40 2.43 3.60 1.62
CA HIS A 40 3.50 2.94 2.36
C HIS A 40 3.03 2.37 3.71
N ALA A 41 2.34 3.19 4.50
CA ALA A 41 1.81 2.77 5.79
C ALA A 41 0.73 1.69 5.63
N ALA A 42 -0.22 1.89 4.71
CA ALA A 42 -1.30 0.95 4.46
C ALA A 42 -0.80 -0.39 3.93
N SER A 43 0.12 -0.41 2.95
CA SER A 43 0.62 -1.66 2.36
C SER A 43 1.38 -2.50 3.38
N LYS A 44 2.26 -1.88 4.19
CA LYS A 44 3.03 -2.61 5.22
C LYS A 44 2.13 -3.19 6.31
N SER A 45 1.22 -2.37 6.82
CA SER A 45 0.36 -2.75 7.95
C SER A 45 -0.77 -3.70 7.55
N SER A 46 -1.42 -3.49 6.39
CA SER A 46 -2.55 -4.32 5.96
C SER A 46 -2.09 -5.73 5.57
N THR A 47 -0.93 -5.84 4.90
CA THR A 47 -0.38 -7.15 4.53
C THR A 47 -0.08 -7.96 5.77
N LEU A 48 0.59 -7.35 6.76
CA LEU A 48 0.90 -8.04 8.01
C LEU A 48 -0.38 -8.44 8.77
N ALA A 49 -1.39 -7.56 8.82
CA ALA A 49 -2.68 -7.86 9.42
C ALA A 49 -3.34 -9.10 8.81
N VAL A 50 -3.42 -9.12 7.47
CA VAL A 50 -4.04 -10.23 6.72
C VAL A 50 -3.24 -11.52 6.90
N LEU A 51 -1.90 -11.47 6.79
CA LEU A 51 -1.04 -12.64 6.98
C LEU A 51 -1.16 -13.24 8.38
N VAL A 52 -1.16 -12.41 9.42
CA VAL A 52 -1.33 -12.85 10.81
C VAL A 52 -2.71 -13.47 11.03
N CYS A 53 -3.78 -12.87 10.48
CA CYS A 53 -5.13 -13.43 10.54
C CYS A 53 -5.22 -14.79 9.84
N LEU A 54 -4.68 -14.91 8.61
CA LEU A 54 -4.70 -16.18 7.87
C LEU A 54 -3.87 -17.26 8.57
N PHE A 55 -2.72 -16.89 9.14
CA PHE A 55 -1.87 -17.83 9.88
C PHE A 55 -2.52 -18.28 11.20
N GLY A 56 -3.17 -17.36 11.93
CA GLY A 56 -3.97 -17.70 13.11
C GLY A 56 -5.15 -18.62 12.78
N ALA A 57 -5.86 -18.36 11.68
CA ALA A 57 -6.91 -19.25 11.18
C ALA A 57 -6.36 -20.63 10.81
N PHE A 58 -5.19 -20.69 10.16
CA PHE A 58 -4.53 -21.94 9.81
C PHE A 58 -4.20 -22.78 11.06
N LEU A 59 -3.63 -22.17 12.10
CA LEU A 59 -3.35 -22.81 13.38
C LEU A 59 -4.62 -23.34 14.05
N TYR A 60 -5.71 -22.56 14.03
CA TYR A 60 -6.99 -22.97 14.60
C TYR A 60 -7.58 -24.20 13.88
N PHE A 61 -7.60 -24.21 12.55
CA PHE A 61 -8.09 -25.35 11.78
C PHE A 61 -7.24 -26.61 11.97
N TRP A 62 -5.93 -26.45 12.10
CA TRP A 62 -5.02 -27.55 12.40
C TRP A 62 -5.24 -28.12 13.81
N GLY A 63 -5.40 -27.27 14.82
CA GLY A 63 -5.59 -27.70 16.21
C GLY A 63 -6.96 -28.33 16.49
N HIS A 64 -8.03 -27.81 15.88
CA HIS A 64 -9.40 -28.24 16.16
C HIS A 64 -9.91 -29.37 15.26
N PHE A 65 -9.57 -29.31 13.96
CA PHE A 65 -10.09 -30.23 12.94
C PHE A 65 -9.01 -31.18 12.38
N GLU A 66 -7.76 -31.07 12.83
CA GLU A 66 -6.59 -31.80 12.29
C GLU A 66 -6.48 -31.70 10.75
N TYR A 67 -6.97 -30.59 10.19
CA TYR A 67 -7.12 -30.41 8.75
C TYR A 67 -6.29 -29.23 8.24
N VAL A 68 -5.45 -29.50 7.23
CA VAL A 68 -4.69 -28.48 6.50
C VAL A 68 -5.54 -27.93 5.38
N SER A 69 -6.01 -26.70 5.53
CA SER A 69 -6.68 -26.01 4.43
C SER A 69 -5.67 -25.46 3.44
N VAL A 70 -5.52 -26.13 2.28
CA VAL A 70 -4.69 -25.65 1.15
C VAL A 70 -5.11 -24.26 0.69
N ARG A 71 -6.40 -23.92 0.83
CA ARG A 71 -6.94 -22.59 0.48
C ARG A 71 -6.34 -21.47 1.34
N LEU A 72 -6.09 -21.72 2.64
CA LEU A 72 -5.46 -20.75 3.53
C LEU A 72 -4.00 -20.53 3.16
N LEU A 73 -3.26 -21.60 2.89
CA LEU A 73 -1.86 -21.52 2.46
C LEU A 73 -1.74 -20.75 1.14
N LEU A 74 -2.63 -21.04 0.18
CA LEU A 74 -2.67 -20.33 -1.09
C LEU A 74 -3.03 -18.85 -0.89
N GLY A 75 -3.95 -18.54 0.02
CA GLY A 75 -4.30 -17.16 0.38
C GLY A 75 -3.12 -16.37 0.95
N ILE A 76 -2.32 -16.99 1.82
CA ILE A 76 -1.10 -16.38 2.40
C ILE A 76 -0.12 -16.00 1.29
N ILE A 77 0.23 -16.95 0.42
CA ILE A 77 1.18 -16.74 -0.67
C ILE A 77 0.65 -15.71 -1.66
N PHE A 78 -0.63 -15.82 -2.01
CA PHE A 78 -1.29 -14.93 -2.96
C PHE A 78 -1.29 -13.48 -2.47
N VAL A 79 -1.69 -13.24 -1.21
CA VAL A 79 -1.69 -11.88 -0.63
C VAL A 79 -0.27 -11.34 -0.51
N PHE A 80 0.70 -12.18 -0.13
CA PHE A 80 2.10 -11.77 0.01
C PHE A 80 2.70 -11.29 -1.32
N ILE A 81 2.36 -11.93 -2.44
CA ILE A 81 2.82 -11.51 -3.77
C ILE A 81 2.01 -10.32 -4.29
N THR A 82 0.69 -10.32 -4.08
CA THR A 82 -0.21 -9.31 -4.64
C THR A 82 -0.01 -7.95 -3.99
N SER A 83 0.27 -7.90 -2.68
CA SER A 83 0.34 -6.63 -1.96
C SER A 83 1.47 -5.70 -2.43
N PRO A 84 2.74 -6.15 -2.57
CA PRO A 84 3.81 -5.30 -3.12
C PRO A 84 3.52 -4.80 -4.53
N VAL A 85 2.92 -5.65 -5.37
CA VAL A 85 2.57 -5.30 -6.76
C VAL A 85 1.48 -4.22 -6.77
N ALA A 86 0.43 -4.38 -5.96
CA ALA A 86 -0.66 -3.41 -5.85
C ALA A 86 -0.16 -2.05 -5.33
N GLY A 87 0.70 -2.04 -4.31
CA GLY A 87 1.31 -0.82 -3.77
C GLY A 87 2.17 -0.11 -4.80
N HIS A 88 3.06 -0.83 -5.50
CA HIS A 88 3.92 -0.27 -6.53
C HIS A 88 3.14 0.32 -7.71
N LEU A 89 2.10 -0.37 -8.20
CA LEU A 89 1.24 0.14 -9.28
C LEU A 89 0.49 1.40 -8.86
N THR A 90 0.00 1.45 -7.63
CA THR A 90 -0.71 2.62 -7.08
C THR A 90 0.24 3.83 -7.00
N LEU A 91 1.46 3.64 -6.49
CA LEU A 91 2.48 4.70 -6.42
C LEU A 91 2.88 5.20 -7.81
N ARG A 92 3.11 4.29 -8.76
CA ARG A 92 3.46 4.64 -10.15
C ARG A 92 2.35 5.43 -10.85
N ALA A 93 1.09 5.06 -10.61
CA ALA A 93 -0.06 5.77 -11.16
C ALA A 93 -0.21 7.17 -10.53
N ALA A 94 -0.04 7.29 -9.21
CA ALA A 94 -0.07 8.58 -8.51
C ALA A 94 1.04 9.53 -9.03
N TYR A 95 2.26 9.01 -9.18
CA TYR A 95 3.39 9.78 -9.69
C TYR A 95 3.19 10.24 -11.13
N ARG A 96 2.71 9.35 -12.01
CA ARG A 96 2.40 9.71 -13.40
C ARG A 96 1.26 10.73 -13.51
N SER A 97 0.36 10.75 -12.53
CA SER A 97 -0.75 11.73 -12.45
C SER A 97 -0.33 13.07 -11.84
N ARG A 98 0.97 13.29 -11.58
CA ARG A 98 1.54 14.52 -10.99
C ARG A 98 0.94 14.87 -9.62
N VAL A 99 0.62 13.86 -8.81
CA VAL A 99 0.20 14.09 -7.43
C VAL A 99 1.37 14.71 -6.65
N PRO A 100 1.19 15.91 -6.04
CA PRO A 100 2.26 16.58 -5.31
C PRO A 100 2.65 15.77 -4.08
N LEU A 101 3.96 15.75 -3.78
CA LEU A 101 4.47 15.16 -2.54
C LEU A 101 4.15 16.07 -1.33
N ALA A 102 4.10 15.48 -0.14
CA ALA A 102 3.90 16.23 1.10
C ALA A 102 4.96 17.33 1.29
N GLU A 103 4.54 18.46 1.88
CA GLU A 103 5.47 19.49 2.35
C GLU A 103 6.46 18.88 3.36
N GLY A 104 7.74 18.91 3.02
CA GLY A 104 8.81 18.27 3.80
C GLY A 104 9.31 16.93 3.26
N SER A 105 8.86 16.48 2.08
CA SER A 105 9.58 15.42 1.36
C SER A 105 10.99 15.90 0.97
N GLY A 106 11.95 14.99 0.95
CA GLY A 106 13.28 15.27 0.41
C GLY A 106 13.24 15.63 -1.08
N ASP A 107 14.40 15.91 -1.64
CA ASP A 107 14.53 16.27 -3.05
C ASP A 107 14.08 15.11 -3.97
N ASP A 108 13.24 15.41 -4.96
CA ASP A 108 12.72 14.41 -5.89
C ASP A 108 13.62 14.30 -7.12
N GLU A 109 14.63 13.43 -7.02
CA GLU A 109 15.57 13.14 -8.12
C GLU A 109 14.89 12.52 -9.35
N LEU A 110 13.68 11.96 -9.20
CA LEU A 110 12.96 11.33 -10.30
C LEU A 110 12.22 12.35 -11.17
N LYS A 111 11.85 13.51 -10.60
CA LYS A 111 11.12 14.59 -11.29
C LYS A 111 11.84 15.08 -12.55
N PRO A 112 13.14 15.45 -12.51
CA PRO A 112 13.85 15.92 -13.71
C PRO A 112 14.01 14.82 -14.76
N VAL A 113 14.17 13.55 -14.36
CA VAL A 113 14.33 12.41 -15.29
C VAL A 113 13.02 12.09 -16.01
N LEU A 114 11.88 12.16 -15.32
CA LEU A 114 10.58 11.78 -15.90
C LEU A 114 9.83 12.93 -16.57
N PHE A 115 10.08 14.18 -16.18
CA PHE A 115 9.33 15.35 -16.67
C PHE A 115 10.22 16.42 -17.32
N GLY A 116 11.54 16.24 -17.38
CA GLY A 116 12.51 17.21 -17.94
C GLY A 116 12.81 18.37 -16.99
N GLU A 117 13.98 19.01 -17.17
CA GLU A 117 14.44 20.13 -16.33
C GLU A 117 13.51 21.36 -16.41
N ASP A 118 12.78 21.52 -17.52
CA ASP A 118 11.88 22.66 -17.77
C ASP A 118 10.66 22.70 -16.83
N ASN A 119 10.36 21.59 -16.14
CA ASN A 119 9.27 21.45 -15.17
C ASN A 119 9.75 21.39 -13.70
N ALA A 120 11.02 21.78 -13.44
CA ALA A 120 11.62 21.73 -12.11
C ALA A 120 10.99 22.70 -11.11
N THR A 121 10.20 23.69 -11.54
CA THR A 121 9.47 24.58 -10.64
C THR A 121 8.39 23.82 -9.85
N PRO A 122 8.14 24.20 -8.59
CA PRO A 122 7.05 23.61 -7.82
C PRO A 122 5.75 23.99 -8.52
N VAL A 123 4.98 22.99 -8.95
CA VAL A 123 3.60 23.21 -9.39
C VAL A 123 2.80 23.52 -8.12
N THR A 124 2.79 24.79 -7.74
CA THR A 124 1.93 25.34 -6.71
C THR A 124 0.47 25.06 -7.08
N ALA A 125 -0.39 24.95 -6.06
CA ALA A 125 -1.80 24.54 -6.15
C ALA A 125 -2.73 25.44 -7.01
N GLU A 126 -2.18 26.40 -7.74
CA GLU A 126 -2.88 27.20 -8.74
C GLU A 126 -2.28 26.91 -10.13
N GLY A 127 -3.12 26.41 -11.04
CA GLY A 127 -2.82 26.44 -12.46
C GLY A 127 -2.77 25.06 -13.11
N VAL A 128 -3.96 24.55 -13.45
CA VAL A 128 -4.13 24.02 -14.81
C VAL A 128 -3.85 25.21 -15.75
N MET A 129 -2.60 25.42 -16.11
CA MET A 129 -2.23 26.34 -17.17
C MET A 129 -1.81 25.49 -18.36
N ILE A 130 -2.82 25.26 -19.20
CA ILE A 130 -2.73 25.22 -20.66
C ILE A 130 -1.31 25.11 -21.21
N ASP A 131 -1.07 23.97 -21.84
CA ASP A 131 -0.05 23.75 -22.85
C ASP A 131 -0.01 24.92 -23.85
N GLU A 132 0.83 25.90 -23.57
CA GLU A 132 1.05 27.08 -24.43
C GLU A 132 2.04 26.77 -25.56
N THR A 133 2.40 25.50 -25.76
CA THR A 133 3.33 25.06 -26.79
C THR A 133 2.69 24.95 -28.18
N GLU A 134 1.35 25.01 -28.30
CA GLU A 134 0.66 24.88 -29.59
C GLU A 134 0.41 26.23 -30.32
N SER A 135 0.59 27.37 -29.66
CA SER A 135 0.31 28.70 -30.26
C SER A 135 1.42 29.23 -31.19
N LYS A 136 2.64 28.71 -31.10
CA LYS A 136 3.78 29.25 -31.87
C LYS A 136 3.96 28.68 -33.27
N ASN A 137 3.25 27.60 -33.65
CA ASN A 137 3.45 26.98 -34.96
C ASN A 137 2.45 27.41 -36.06
N SER A 138 1.36 28.11 -35.70
CA SER A 138 0.33 28.54 -36.67
C SER A 138 0.57 29.95 -37.27
N LYS A 139 1.60 30.69 -36.84
CA LYS A 139 1.90 32.04 -37.36
C LYS A 139 2.96 32.09 -38.46
N ASN A 140 3.49 30.94 -38.88
CA ASN A 140 4.56 30.85 -39.86
C ASN A 140 4.18 30.06 -41.13
N GLU A 141 2.88 29.81 -41.37
CA GLU A 141 2.34 29.34 -42.66
C GLU A 141 1.39 30.39 -43.27
#